data_AF-A0A2R6FPL8-F1
#
_entry.id   AF-A0A2R6FPL8-F1
#
_cell.length_a   1.000
_cell.length_b   1.000
_cell.length_c   1.000
_cell.angle_alpha   90.00
_cell.angle_beta   90.00
_cell.angle_gamma   90.00
#
_symmetry.space_group_name_H-M   'P 1'
#
loop_
_entity.id
_entity.type
_entity.pdbx_description
1 polymer ?
#
loop_
_entity_poly.entity_id
_entity_poly.type
_entity_poly.pdbx_seq_one_letter_code
_entity_poly.pdbx_strand_id
1 'polypeptide(L)'
;MRVVLAVGTTQTARIDGISAAGADPDVMVHTPSADAEIVAFDLTVVDAGLAEPTGAPTVTVGARAGSDIREPDPVSTAPGAFAAAREFGRSLPDDEVYLAESIPGGTTTALGVQAALGERGGVSSSLPENPVEQKREVVTEGLEASGLDEGELAGEPQEAVRRMGDPVLAVVAGTALGCLESDTAVTLAGGTQLATVAALLRHAGVDRTVDLATTSFVADDPSVDLDGLADALDLSVTVTDPEFEAGDHPAFDGYAAGEAKEGVGMGGALAMAATAGVPMADLRERVLERYRQLPFDA
;
A
#
# COMPACT_ATOMS: atom_id res chain seq x y z
N MET A 1 -10.46 17.83 -1.53
CA MET A 1 -9.39 16.85 -1.79
C MET A 1 -8.62 16.63 -0.50
N ARG A 2 -8.43 15.36 -0.11
CA ARG A 2 -7.66 14.97 1.08
C ARG A 2 -6.73 13.80 0.76
N VAL A 3 -5.56 13.77 1.38
CA VAL A 3 -4.71 12.58 1.38
C VAL A 3 -4.84 11.88 2.73
N VAL A 4 -5.15 10.59 2.71
CA VAL A 4 -5.20 9.73 3.88
C VAL A 4 -4.10 8.70 3.75
N LEU A 5 -3.21 8.62 4.74
CA LEU A 5 -2.14 7.64 4.79
C LEU A 5 -2.43 6.64 5.90
N ALA A 6 -2.73 5.40 5.52
CA ALA A 6 -2.84 4.30 6.48
C ALA A 6 -1.45 3.74 6.77
N VAL A 7 -1.04 3.74 8.04
CA VAL A 7 0.27 3.24 8.46
C VAL A 7 0.11 2.07 9.40
N GLY A 8 0.91 1.03 9.21
CA GLY A 8 0.82 -0.17 10.04
C GLY A 8 1.99 -1.10 9.86
N THR A 9 2.04 -2.12 10.71
CA THR A 9 3.13 -3.11 10.71
C THR A 9 2.57 -4.52 10.65
N THR A 10 3.37 -5.44 10.09
CA THR A 10 3.10 -6.88 10.09
C THR A 10 4.39 -7.64 10.39
N GLN A 11 4.31 -8.70 11.19
CA GLN A 11 5.48 -9.57 11.42
C GLN A 11 5.90 -10.34 10.16
N THR A 12 5.02 -10.44 9.15
CA THR A 12 5.34 -10.99 7.82
C THR A 12 6.55 -10.30 7.20
N ALA A 13 6.75 -9.00 7.48
CA ALA A 13 7.90 -8.25 6.99
C ALA A 13 9.24 -8.80 7.51
N ARG A 14 9.25 -9.47 8.67
CA ARG A 14 10.45 -10.03 9.32
C ARG A 14 10.93 -11.35 8.69
N ILE A 15 10.18 -11.90 7.73
CA ILE A 15 10.64 -13.05 6.96
C ILE A 15 11.80 -12.59 6.07
N ASP A 16 12.96 -13.20 6.22
CA ASP A 16 14.18 -12.83 5.49
C ASP A 16 13.92 -12.73 3.99
N GLY A 17 14.28 -11.60 3.37
CA GLY A 17 14.11 -11.39 1.94
C GLY A 17 12.71 -10.98 1.48
N ILE A 18 11.72 -10.81 2.37
CA ILE A 18 10.36 -10.39 1.97
C ILE A 18 10.23 -8.87 1.80
N SER A 19 10.98 -8.08 2.57
CA SER A 19 10.83 -6.62 2.59
C SER A 19 12.19 -5.91 2.64
N ALA A 20 12.33 -4.84 1.87
CA ALA A 20 13.44 -3.88 1.94
C ALA A 20 13.01 -2.51 2.49
N ALA A 21 11.81 -2.40 3.08
CA ALA A 21 11.27 -1.15 3.62
C ALA A 21 11.91 -0.80 4.98
N GLY A 22 13.21 -0.54 4.98
CA GLY A 22 14.06 -0.30 6.14
C GLY A 22 15.49 -0.77 5.87
N ALA A 23 16.48 -0.16 6.53
CA ALA A 23 17.88 -0.52 6.33
C ALA A 23 18.22 -1.94 6.82
N ASP A 24 17.52 -2.41 7.84
CA ASP A 24 17.62 -3.75 8.40
C ASP A 24 16.33 -4.14 9.15
N PRO A 25 16.14 -5.44 9.49
CA PRO A 25 14.93 -5.93 10.14
C PRO A 25 14.60 -5.28 11.49
N ASP A 26 15.59 -4.80 12.25
CA ASP A 26 15.38 -4.21 13.58
C ASP A 26 14.78 -2.81 13.47
N VAL A 27 15.17 -2.04 12.44
CA VAL A 27 14.65 -0.67 12.23
C VAL A 27 13.39 -0.60 11.37
N MET A 28 13.11 -1.63 10.57
CA MET A 28 11.94 -1.71 9.68
C MET A 28 10.61 -1.51 10.40
N VAL A 29 10.53 -1.89 11.69
CA VAL A 29 9.34 -1.68 12.52
C VAL A 29 8.99 -0.18 12.69
N HIS A 30 9.98 0.70 12.56
CA HIS A 30 9.82 2.15 12.65
C HIS A 30 9.50 2.83 11.32
N THR A 31 9.67 2.14 10.18
CA THR A 31 9.51 2.73 8.84
C THR A 31 8.15 3.44 8.68
N PRO A 32 6.99 2.83 9.00
CA PRO A 32 5.71 3.51 8.81
C PRO A 32 5.54 4.76 9.68
N SER A 33 6.11 4.74 10.91
CA SER A 33 6.07 5.89 11.82
C SER A 33 6.98 7.02 11.32
N ALA A 34 8.16 6.67 10.80
CA ALA A 34 9.08 7.64 10.20
C ALA A 34 8.50 8.24 8.90
N ASP A 35 7.84 7.43 8.07
CA ASP A 35 7.14 7.89 6.86
C ASP A 35 6.03 8.89 7.22
N ALA A 36 5.21 8.59 8.22
CA ALA A 36 4.17 9.50 8.68
C ALA A 36 4.73 10.84 9.21
N GLU A 37 5.94 10.84 9.79
CA GLU A 37 6.58 12.03 10.35
C GLU A 37 7.31 12.88 9.31
N ILE A 38 7.91 12.26 8.28
CA ILE A 38 8.73 12.97 7.29
C ILE A 38 7.88 13.66 6.22
N VAL A 39 6.66 13.17 5.97
CA VAL A 39 5.77 13.76 4.99
C VAL A 39 5.31 15.15 5.45
N ALA A 40 5.67 16.16 4.65
CA ALA A 40 5.55 17.57 5.02
C ALA A 40 4.42 18.31 4.27
N PHE A 41 3.31 17.62 3.98
CA PHE A 41 2.09 18.22 3.44
C PHE A 41 0.87 17.82 4.28
N ASP A 42 -0.26 18.53 4.11
CA ASP A 42 -1.47 18.26 4.88
C ASP A 42 -2.01 16.85 4.57
N LEU A 43 -1.86 15.94 5.53
CA LEU A 43 -2.27 14.55 5.42
C LEU A 43 -3.02 14.10 6.68
N THR A 44 -3.96 13.18 6.53
CA THR A 44 -4.58 12.49 7.66
C THR A 44 -3.95 11.12 7.82
N VAL A 45 -3.20 10.91 8.90
CA VAL A 45 -2.63 9.60 9.23
C VAL A 45 -3.69 8.76 9.92
N VAL A 46 -3.93 7.54 9.43
CA VAL A 46 -4.73 6.53 10.12
C VAL A 46 -3.81 5.47 10.67
N ASP A 47 -3.80 5.30 11.99
CA ASP A 47 -3.08 4.22 12.65
C ASP A 47 -3.85 2.91 12.43
N ALA A 48 -3.32 2.11 11.50
CA ALA A 48 -3.81 0.80 11.14
C ALA A 48 -3.08 -0.31 11.92
N GLY A 49 -2.40 -0.02 13.03
CA GLY A 49 -1.69 -1.03 13.81
C GLY A 49 -0.18 -0.88 13.72
N LEU A 50 0.30 0.30 14.13
CA LEU A 50 1.72 0.52 14.36
C LEU A 50 2.21 -0.29 15.57
N ALA A 51 3.35 -0.97 15.42
CA ALA A 51 4.05 -1.59 16.55
C ALA A 51 4.81 -0.55 17.38
N GLU A 52 5.32 0.50 16.72
CA GLU A 52 6.05 1.59 17.34
C GLU A 52 5.30 2.91 17.12
N PRO A 53 5.13 3.75 18.16
CA PRO A 53 4.34 4.96 18.04
C PRO A 53 4.96 5.96 17.05
N THR A 54 4.12 6.79 16.45
CA THR A 54 4.53 7.95 15.64
C THR A 54 4.31 9.25 16.42
N GLY A 55 5.15 10.25 16.17
CA GLY A 55 4.95 11.63 16.60
C GLY A 55 3.91 12.39 15.77
N ALA A 56 3.51 11.85 14.61
CA ALA A 56 2.47 12.44 13.79
C ALA A 56 1.07 12.29 14.45
N PRO A 57 0.17 13.28 14.34
CA PRO A 57 -1.21 13.12 14.78
C PRO A 57 -1.93 12.03 13.99
N THR A 58 -2.57 11.08 14.68
CA THR A 58 -3.26 9.95 14.04
C THR A 58 -4.75 9.88 14.37
N VAL A 59 -5.52 9.31 13.45
CA VAL A 59 -6.87 8.77 13.68
C VAL A 59 -6.72 7.28 13.96
N THR A 60 -7.34 6.79 15.04
CA THR A 60 -7.35 5.36 15.36
C THR A 60 -8.66 4.70 14.91
N VAL A 61 -8.55 3.50 14.37
CA VAL A 61 -9.66 2.64 13.98
C VAL A 61 -9.67 1.32 14.74
N GLY A 62 -8.89 1.23 15.84
CA GLY A 62 -8.84 0.05 16.71
C GLY A 62 -8.10 -1.15 16.13
N ALA A 63 -7.34 -0.96 15.05
CA ALA A 63 -6.48 -1.97 14.46
C ALA A 63 -5.28 -2.30 15.37
N ARG A 64 -4.69 -3.48 15.16
CA ARG A 64 -3.43 -3.91 15.79
C ARG A 64 -2.47 -4.38 14.71
N ALA A 65 -1.17 -4.32 15.01
CA ALA A 65 -0.14 -4.88 14.16
C ALA A 65 -0.47 -6.33 13.77
N GLY A 66 -0.26 -6.65 12.49
CA GLY A 66 -0.45 -8.01 11.98
C GLY A 66 0.64 -8.96 12.49
N SER A 67 0.28 -10.22 12.72
CA SER A 67 1.25 -11.29 12.94
C SER A 67 1.86 -11.76 11.61
N ASP A 68 2.67 -12.82 11.67
CA ASP A 68 3.17 -13.52 10.49
C ASP A 68 1.97 -14.13 9.75
N ILE A 69 1.85 -13.89 8.45
CA ILE A 69 0.77 -14.38 7.58
C ILE A 69 0.64 -15.91 7.61
N ARG A 70 1.67 -16.63 8.06
CA ARG A 70 1.66 -18.08 8.23
C ARG A 70 0.98 -18.55 9.52
N GLU A 71 0.57 -17.62 10.38
CA GLU A 71 -0.31 -17.92 11.51
C GLU A 71 -1.76 -18.11 11.03
N PRO A 72 -2.60 -18.88 11.75
CA PRO A 72 -3.99 -19.14 11.34
C PRO A 72 -4.95 -17.94 11.45
N ASP A 73 -4.58 -16.87 12.15
CA ASP A 73 -5.42 -15.67 12.35
C ASP A 73 -4.54 -14.40 12.51
N PRO A 74 -3.77 -14.04 11.46
CA PRO A 74 -2.71 -13.04 11.57
C PRO A 74 -3.23 -11.62 11.75
N VAL A 75 -4.47 -11.33 11.35
CA VAL A 75 -5.07 -10.00 11.45
C VAL A 75 -6.43 -10.07 12.13
N SER A 76 -6.49 -10.67 13.32
CA SER A 76 -7.73 -10.86 14.10
C SER A 76 -8.60 -9.61 14.31
N THR A 77 -8.03 -8.40 14.22
CA THR A 77 -8.77 -7.13 14.34
C THR A 77 -9.33 -6.59 13.01
N ALA A 78 -9.00 -7.21 11.87
CA ALA A 78 -9.36 -6.71 10.54
C ALA A 78 -10.86 -6.43 10.36
N PRO A 79 -11.81 -7.29 10.75
CA PRO A 79 -13.24 -6.99 10.56
C PRO A 79 -13.70 -5.74 11.32
N GLY A 80 -13.20 -5.56 12.56
CA GLY A 80 -13.52 -4.40 13.39
C GLY A 80 -12.88 -3.12 12.86
N ALA A 81 -11.59 -3.19 12.48
CA ALA A 81 -10.86 -2.07 11.89
C ALA A 81 -11.45 -1.63 10.54
N PHE A 82 -11.84 -2.59 9.69
CA PHE A 82 -12.52 -2.32 8.42
C PHE A 82 -13.82 -1.58 8.65
N ALA A 83 -14.67 -2.04 9.57
CA ALA A 83 -15.93 -1.40 9.88
C ALA A 83 -15.75 0.03 10.43
N ALA A 84 -14.79 0.23 11.35
CA ALA A 84 -14.47 1.55 11.88
C ALA A 84 -13.91 2.49 10.80
N ALA A 85 -13.03 1.97 9.92
CA ALA A 85 -12.48 2.71 8.80
C ALA A 85 -13.54 3.11 7.77
N ARG A 86 -14.56 2.26 7.55
CA ARG A 86 -15.72 2.59 6.71
C ARG A 86 -16.54 3.74 7.26
N GLU A 87 -16.81 3.76 8.57
CA GLU A 87 -17.48 4.92 9.19
C GLU A 87 -16.60 6.17 9.13
N PHE A 88 -15.28 6.03 9.29
CA PHE A 88 -14.35 7.13 9.10
C PHE A 88 -14.41 7.69 7.66
N GLY A 89 -14.35 6.83 6.64
CA GLY A 89 -14.46 7.23 5.22
C GLY A 89 -15.74 8.01 4.93
N ARG A 90 -16.89 7.53 5.40
CA ARG A 90 -18.20 8.23 5.27
C ARG A 90 -18.23 9.59 5.98
N SER A 91 -17.41 9.78 7.00
CA SER A 91 -17.37 11.03 7.78
C SER A 91 -16.46 12.09 7.18
N LEU A 92 -15.65 11.74 6.18
CA LEU A 92 -14.77 12.70 5.52
C LEU A 92 -15.60 13.75 4.78
N PRO A 93 -15.35 15.05 5.03
CA PRO A 93 -16.14 16.12 4.43
C PRO A 93 -15.72 16.45 2.98
N ASP A 94 -14.75 15.73 2.44
CA ASP A 94 -14.11 16.03 1.16
C ASP A 94 -14.82 15.33 0.01
N ASP A 95 -14.90 16.01 -1.13
CA ASP A 95 -15.46 15.43 -2.37
C ASP A 95 -14.53 14.41 -3.04
N GLU A 96 -13.24 14.42 -2.67
CA GLU A 96 -12.18 13.59 -3.28
C GLU A 96 -11.12 13.21 -2.23
N VAL A 97 -10.71 11.95 -2.23
CA VAL A 97 -9.73 11.38 -1.30
C VAL A 97 -8.70 10.51 -2.03
N TYR A 98 -7.42 10.75 -1.75
CA TYR A 98 -6.30 9.91 -2.15
C TYR A 98 -5.94 9.01 -0.98
N LEU A 99 -6.03 7.69 -1.18
CA LEU A 99 -5.73 6.69 -0.16
C LEU A 99 -4.35 6.09 -0.40
N ALA A 100 -3.43 6.36 0.52
CA ALA A 100 -2.06 5.90 0.50
C ALA A 100 -1.79 4.91 1.65
N GLU A 101 -0.67 4.20 1.55
CA GLU A 101 -0.23 3.25 2.57
C GLU A 101 1.27 3.35 2.87
N SER A 102 1.63 2.97 4.10
CA SER A 102 2.98 2.50 4.42
C SER A 102 2.91 1.26 5.32
N ILE A 103 3.26 0.12 4.74
CA ILE A 103 3.45 -1.15 5.46
C ILE A 103 4.56 -2.03 4.86
N PRO A 104 5.69 -2.22 5.55
CA PRO A 104 6.66 -3.24 5.22
C PRO A 104 6.03 -4.63 5.11
N GLY A 105 6.41 -5.41 4.10
CA GLY A 105 5.82 -6.73 3.82
C GLY A 105 4.45 -6.69 3.13
N GLY A 106 3.89 -5.51 2.88
CA GLY A 106 2.55 -5.31 2.30
C GLY A 106 2.32 -6.01 0.95
N THR A 107 3.37 -6.15 0.11
CA THR A 107 3.23 -6.86 -1.17
C THR A 107 2.93 -8.34 -0.98
N THR A 108 3.45 -8.97 0.08
CA THR A 108 3.26 -10.40 0.34
C THR A 108 1.88 -10.68 0.92
N THR A 109 1.43 -9.82 1.83
CA THR A 109 0.07 -9.88 2.38
C THR A 109 -0.97 -9.54 1.31
N ALA A 110 -0.68 -8.59 0.42
CA ALA A 110 -1.51 -8.33 -0.77
C ALA A 110 -1.65 -9.57 -1.68
N LEU A 111 -0.57 -10.34 -1.88
CA LEU A 111 -0.61 -11.60 -2.64
C LEU A 111 -1.46 -12.65 -1.92
N GLY A 112 -1.33 -12.76 -0.60
CA GLY A 112 -2.13 -13.68 0.22
C GLY A 112 -3.63 -13.39 0.12
N VAL A 113 -4.03 -12.12 0.25
CA VAL A 113 -5.42 -11.71 0.08
C VAL A 113 -5.94 -12.04 -1.32
N GLN A 114 -5.18 -11.73 -2.37
CA GLN A 114 -5.58 -12.07 -3.75
C GLN A 114 -5.78 -13.59 -3.92
N ALA A 115 -4.85 -14.40 -3.40
CA ALA A 115 -4.96 -15.86 -3.47
C ALA A 115 -6.20 -16.38 -2.72
N ALA A 116 -6.49 -15.87 -1.51
CA ALA A 116 -7.68 -16.26 -0.75
C ALA A 116 -8.99 -15.87 -1.45
N LEU A 117 -8.99 -14.77 -2.21
CA LEU A 117 -10.13 -14.30 -3.00
C LEU A 117 -10.26 -14.99 -4.37
N GLY A 118 -9.21 -15.68 -4.82
CA GLY A 118 -9.17 -16.36 -6.12
C GLY A 118 -8.78 -15.44 -7.27
N GLU A 119 -8.18 -14.30 -6.96
CA GLU A 119 -7.67 -13.32 -7.91
C GLU A 119 -6.31 -13.76 -8.48
N ARG A 120 -6.06 -13.45 -9.74
CA ARG A 120 -4.87 -13.91 -10.48
C ARG A 120 -3.87 -12.79 -10.80
N GLY A 121 -3.68 -11.87 -9.87
CA GLY A 121 -2.72 -10.76 -10.03
C GLY A 121 -1.30 -11.12 -9.57
N GLY A 122 -0.33 -10.44 -10.19
CA GLY A 122 1.04 -10.37 -9.67
C GLY A 122 1.17 -9.27 -8.61
N VAL A 123 2.20 -9.35 -7.77
CA VAL A 123 2.56 -8.29 -6.83
C VAL A 123 3.98 -7.80 -7.10
N SER A 124 4.23 -6.50 -6.95
CA SER A 124 5.57 -5.91 -7.06
C SER A 124 6.42 -6.21 -5.81
N SER A 125 7.57 -5.55 -5.70
CA SER A 125 8.48 -5.62 -4.55
C SER A 125 9.22 -4.30 -4.37
N SER A 126 9.56 -3.97 -3.12
CA SER A 126 10.52 -2.91 -2.80
C SER A 126 11.98 -3.29 -3.05
N LEU A 127 12.25 -4.57 -3.33
CA LEU A 127 13.56 -5.09 -3.73
C LEU A 127 13.80 -4.92 -5.24
N PRO A 128 15.07 -4.81 -5.69
CA PRO A 128 15.43 -4.79 -7.11
C PRO A 128 14.91 -6.02 -7.85
N GLU A 129 15.18 -7.20 -7.30
CA GLU A 129 14.67 -8.48 -7.79
C GLU A 129 13.50 -8.93 -6.91
N ASN A 130 12.34 -9.17 -7.52
CA ASN A 130 11.15 -9.59 -6.79
C ASN A 130 11.23 -11.08 -6.43
N PRO A 131 11.24 -11.46 -5.14
CA PRO A 131 11.33 -12.86 -4.70
C PRO A 131 9.96 -13.56 -4.80
N VAL A 132 9.40 -13.62 -6.00
CA VAL A 132 8.02 -14.09 -6.26
C VAL A 132 7.81 -15.52 -5.78
N GLU A 133 8.78 -16.41 -5.98
CA GLU A 133 8.68 -17.82 -5.55
C GLU A 133 8.57 -17.92 -4.03
N GLN A 134 9.42 -17.20 -3.30
CA GLN A 134 9.39 -17.18 -1.84
C GLN A 134 8.08 -16.57 -1.31
N LYS A 135 7.58 -15.49 -1.92
CA LYS A 135 6.29 -14.90 -1.55
C LYS A 135 5.15 -15.90 -1.72
N ARG A 136 5.16 -16.67 -2.81
CA ARG A 136 4.16 -17.73 -3.07
C ARG A 136 4.26 -18.85 -2.04
N GLU A 137 5.46 -19.29 -1.67
CA GLU A 137 5.65 -20.30 -0.62
C GLU A 137 5.07 -19.83 0.73
N VAL A 138 5.38 -18.59 1.13
CA VAL A 138 4.82 -17.98 2.35
C VAL A 138 3.29 -17.92 2.31
N VAL A 139 2.70 -17.56 1.17
CA VAL A 139 1.24 -17.52 0.98
C VAL A 139 0.63 -18.93 1.05
N THR A 140 1.24 -19.92 0.41
CA THR A 140 0.80 -21.32 0.51
C THR A 140 0.83 -21.81 1.96
N GLU A 141 1.91 -21.55 2.70
CA GLU A 141 2.00 -21.90 4.13
C GLU A 141 0.88 -21.23 4.96
N GLY A 142 0.55 -19.96 4.68
CA GLY A 142 -0.52 -19.24 5.37
C GLY A 142 -1.93 -19.76 5.06
N LEU A 143 -2.20 -20.11 3.80
CA LEU A 143 -3.46 -20.74 3.40
C LEU A 143 -3.62 -22.10 4.11
N GLU A 144 -2.59 -22.94 4.08
CA GLU A 144 -2.59 -24.24 4.78
C GLU A 144 -2.80 -24.09 6.29
N ALA A 145 -2.11 -23.14 6.93
CA ALA A 145 -2.24 -22.87 8.36
C ALA A 145 -3.65 -22.36 8.73
N SER A 146 -4.27 -21.59 7.85
CA SER A 146 -5.65 -21.11 7.99
C SER A 146 -6.70 -22.16 7.62
N GLY A 147 -6.29 -23.30 7.05
CA GLY A 147 -7.18 -24.35 6.58
C GLY A 147 -8.02 -23.93 5.37
N LEU A 148 -7.45 -23.10 4.50
CA LEU A 148 -8.11 -22.52 3.32
C LEU A 148 -7.50 -23.06 2.03
N ASP A 149 -8.36 -23.29 1.04
CA ASP A 149 -7.96 -23.43 -0.37
C ASP A 149 -7.92 -22.05 -1.06
N GLU A 150 -7.16 -21.94 -2.16
CA GLU A 150 -7.19 -20.72 -3.00
C GLU A 150 -8.62 -20.42 -3.49
N GLY A 151 -9.03 -19.16 -3.39
CA GLY A 151 -10.35 -18.69 -3.79
C GLY A 151 -11.51 -19.09 -2.87
N GLU A 152 -11.25 -19.79 -1.76
CA GLU A 152 -12.31 -20.21 -0.83
C GLU A 152 -13.07 -19.03 -0.22
N LEU A 153 -12.42 -17.86 -0.10
CA LEU A 153 -13.01 -16.64 0.48
C LEU A 153 -13.53 -15.66 -0.58
N ALA A 154 -13.79 -16.13 -1.81
CA ALA A 154 -14.39 -15.30 -2.85
C ALA A 154 -15.74 -14.70 -2.37
N GLY A 155 -15.79 -13.36 -2.28
CA GLY A 155 -16.96 -12.62 -1.79
C GLY A 155 -16.95 -12.36 -0.28
N GLU A 156 -15.87 -12.73 0.40
CA GLU A 156 -15.67 -12.53 1.85
C GLU A 156 -14.42 -11.67 2.13
N PRO A 157 -14.37 -10.40 1.66
CA PRO A 157 -13.15 -9.59 1.68
C PRO A 157 -12.59 -9.34 3.09
N GLN A 158 -13.45 -9.20 4.11
CA GLN A 158 -12.99 -9.00 5.49
C GLN A 158 -12.33 -10.26 6.06
N GLU A 159 -12.85 -11.45 5.72
CA GLU A 159 -12.24 -12.71 6.17
C GLU A 159 -10.95 -12.98 5.40
N ALA A 160 -10.90 -12.66 4.10
CA ALA A 160 -9.67 -12.76 3.31
C ALA A 160 -8.53 -11.91 3.90
N VAL A 161 -8.82 -10.65 4.29
CA VAL A 161 -7.81 -9.80 4.95
C VAL A 161 -7.45 -10.33 6.33
N ARG A 162 -8.43 -10.82 7.11
CA ARG A 162 -8.18 -11.38 8.44
C ARG A 162 -7.19 -12.55 8.39
N ARG A 163 -7.34 -13.43 7.40
CA ARG A 163 -6.59 -14.69 7.28
C ARG A 163 -5.28 -14.55 6.52
N MET A 164 -5.26 -13.71 5.50
CA MET A 164 -4.14 -13.66 4.54
C MET A 164 -3.66 -12.24 4.22
N GLY A 165 -4.08 -11.24 5.00
CA GLY A 165 -3.74 -9.84 4.75
C GLY A 165 -2.90 -9.20 5.82
N ASP A 166 -3.06 -7.89 5.91
CA ASP A 166 -2.46 -7.03 6.90
C ASP A 166 -3.50 -5.98 7.33
N PRO A 167 -3.29 -5.27 8.45
CA PRO A 167 -4.31 -4.37 8.95
C PRO A 167 -4.42 -3.07 8.11
N VAL A 168 -3.40 -2.72 7.32
CA VAL A 168 -3.46 -1.57 6.41
C VAL A 168 -4.44 -1.84 5.27
N LEU A 169 -4.42 -3.03 4.65
CA LEU A 169 -5.42 -3.44 3.66
C LEU A 169 -6.85 -3.36 4.24
N ALA A 170 -7.05 -3.78 5.49
CA ALA A 170 -8.37 -3.68 6.15
C ALA A 170 -8.84 -2.22 6.26
N VAL A 171 -7.94 -1.34 6.68
CA VAL A 171 -8.24 0.08 6.91
C VAL A 171 -8.43 0.85 5.61
N VAL A 172 -7.57 0.62 4.61
CA VAL A 172 -7.67 1.30 3.31
C VAL A 172 -8.94 0.85 2.58
N ALA A 173 -9.22 -0.46 2.54
CA ALA A 173 -10.44 -0.97 1.92
C ALA A 173 -11.72 -0.51 2.63
N GLY A 174 -11.72 -0.50 3.97
CA GLY A 174 -12.82 0.04 4.75
C GLY A 174 -13.06 1.52 4.45
N THR A 175 -12.00 2.34 4.50
CA THR A 175 -12.07 3.78 4.19
C THR A 175 -12.58 4.03 2.79
N ALA A 176 -12.03 3.33 1.79
CA ALA A 176 -12.45 3.44 0.39
C ALA A 176 -13.93 3.11 0.22
N LEU A 177 -14.40 2.01 0.80
CA LEU A 177 -15.82 1.64 0.75
C LEU A 177 -16.70 2.72 1.38
N GLY A 178 -16.26 3.28 2.53
CA GLY A 178 -16.97 4.36 3.20
C GLY A 178 -17.10 5.61 2.34
N CYS A 179 -16.02 6.05 1.72
CA CYS A 179 -16.00 7.18 0.79
C CYS A 179 -16.91 6.95 -0.42
N LEU A 180 -16.82 5.78 -1.05
CA LEU A 180 -17.62 5.46 -2.24
C LEU A 180 -19.13 5.41 -1.94
N GLU A 181 -19.52 5.01 -0.73
CA GLU A 181 -20.91 5.01 -0.27
C GLU A 181 -21.47 6.40 0.04
N SER A 182 -20.60 7.37 0.30
CA SER A 182 -20.95 8.78 0.49
C SER A 182 -20.72 9.61 -0.78
N ASP A 183 -20.57 8.98 -1.95
CA ASP A 183 -20.29 9.61 -3.25
C ASP A 183 -18.98 10.44 -3.29
N THR A 184 -18.05 10.20 -2.36
CA THR A 184 -16.70 10.77 -2.38
C THR A 184 -15.84 10.04 -3.41
N ALA A 185 -15.19 10.79 -4.30
CA ALA A 185 -14.25 10.23 -5.27
C ALA A 185 -13.02 9.64 -4.54
N VAL A 186 -12.57 8.47 -4.98
CA VAL A 186 -11.44 7.76 -4.37
C VAL A 186 -10.39 7.47 -5.42
N THR A 187 -9.16 7.91 -5.15
CA THR A 187 -7.97 7.49 -5.87
C THR A 187 -7.11 6.65 -4.94
N LEU A 188 -6.83 5.42 -5.35
CA LEU A 188 -5.90 4.53 -4.67
C LEU A 188 -4.47 4.96 -5.08
N ALA A 189 -3.71 5.54 -4.15
CA ALA A 189 -2.39 6.11 -4.40
C ALA A 189 -1.32 5.12 -3.96
N GLY A 190 -0.89 4.26 -4.87
CA GLY A 190 0.10 3.23 -4.57
C GLY A 190 0.22 2.17 -5.66
N GLY A 191 0.87 1.05 -5.32
CA GLY A 191 1.20 -0.02 -6.26
C GLY A 191 0.25 -1.20 -6.16
N THR A 192 0.80 -2.41 -6.28
CA THR A 192 0.02 -3.65 -6.27
C THR A 192 -0.77 -3.87 -4.96
N GLN A 193 -0.31 -3.33 -3.82
CA GLN A 193 -1.10 -3.34 -2.57
C GLN A 193 -2.45 -2.62 -2.73
N LEU A 194 -2.43 -1.46 -3.40
CA LEU A 194 -3.63 -0.65 -3.61
C LEU A 194 -4.51 -1.24 -4.71
N ALA A 195 -3.95 -1.92 -5.70
CA ALA A 195 -4.75 -2.73 -6.61
C ALA A 195 -5.49 -3.86 -5.86
N THR A 196 -4.87 -4.52 -4.86
CA THR A 196 -5.58 -5.48 -3.99
C THR A 196 -6.75 -4.85 -3.25
N VAL A 197 -6.68 -3.56 -2.88
CA VAL A 197 -7.83 -2.86 -2.30
C VAL A 197 -9.00 -2.81 -3.29
N ALA A 198 -8.76 -2.61 -4.58
CA ALA A 198 -9.82 -2.67 -5.58
C ALA A 198 -10.46 -4.07 -5.68
N ALA A 199 -9.66 -5.14 -5.62
CA ALA A 199 -10.19 -6.50 -5.52
C ALA A 199 -11.10 -6.66 -4.29
N LEU A 200 -10.66 -6.19 -3.11
CA LEU A 200 -11.45 -6.20 -1.89
C LEU A 200 -12.78 -5.44 -2.03
N LEU A 201 -12.77 -4.28 -2.70
CA LEU A 201 -13.98 -3.49 -2.96
C LEU A 201 -14.96 -4.24 -3.88
N ARG A 202 -14.46 -4.89 -4.94
CA ARG A 202 -15.30 -5.70 -5.84
C ARG A 202 -15.94 -6.87 -5.11
N HIS A 203 -15.16 -7.59 -4.31
CA HIS A 203 -15.68 -8.66 -3.46
C HIS A 203 -16.62 -8.14 -2.35
N ALA A 204 -16.56 -6.86 -2.00
CA ALA A 204 -17.53 -6.18 -1.13
C ALA A 204 -18.80 -5.70 -1.88
N GLY A 205 -18.90 -5.93 -3.19
CA GLY A 205 -20.06 -5.58 -4.02
C GLY A 205 -19.96 -4.20 -4.69
N VAL A 206 -18.79 -3.58 -4.75
CA VAL A 206 -18.57 -2.34 -5.51
C VAL A 206 -18.47 -2.66 -7.00
N ASP A 207 -19.47 -2.24 -7.77
CA ASP A 207 -19.57 -2.45 -9.22
C ASP A 207 -19.38 -1.11 -9.97
N ARG A 208 -18.20 -0.52 -9.82
CA ARG A 208 -17.77 0.71 -10.52
C ARG A 208 -16.26 0.74 -10.66
N THR A 209 -15.79 1.43 -11.70
CA THR A 209 -14.38 1.73 -11.89
C THR A 209 -13.82 2.54 -10.72
N VAL A 210 -12.61 2.18 -10.26
CA VAL A 210 -11.87 2.88 -9.22
C VAL A 210 -10.55 3.41 -9.80
N ASP A 211 -10.17 4.63 -9.43
CA ASP A 211 -8.91 5.21 -9.90
C ASP A 211 -7.72 4.65 -9.12
N LEU A 212 -6.64 4.29 -9.83
CA LEU A 212 -5.34 3.93 -9.28
C LEU A 212 -4.31 4.94 -9.80
N ALA A 213 -3.56 5.59 -8.91
CA ALA A 213 -2.43 6.44 -9.28
C ALA A 213 -1.14 5.80 -8.79
N THR A 214 -0.22 5.51 -9.72
CA THR A 214 1.04 4.80 -9.45
C THR A 214 2.23 5.42 -10.21
N THR A 215 3.43 4.89 -9.99
CA THR A 215 4.67 5.35 -10.62
C THR A 215 5.01 4.58 -11.90
N SER A 216 5.83 5.19 -12.76
CA SER A 216 6.46 4.47 -13.90
C SER A 216 7.24 3.23 -13.45
N PHE A 217 7.89 3.27 -12.28
CA PHE A 217 8.64 2.13 -11.76
C PHE A 217 7.79 0.88 -11.50
N VAL A 218 6.52 1.05 -11.10
CA VAL A 218 5.58 -0.08 -10.96
C VAL A 218 5.10 -0.55 -12.33
N ALA A 219 4.81 0.38 -13.25
CA ALA A 219 4.36 0.06 -14.60
C ALA A 219 5.42 -0.68 -15.42
N ASP A 220 6.70 -0.36 -15.21
CA ASP A 220 7.84 -0.96 -15.90
C ASP A 220 8.38 -2.22 -15.19
N ASP A 221 7.81 -2.62 -14.04
CA ASP A 221 8.21 -3.81 -13.30
C ASP A 221 7.80 -5.09 -14.07
N PRO A 222 8.75 -5.90 -14.59
CA PRO A 222 8.43 -7.07 -15.40
C PRO A 222 7.73 -8.19 -14.61
N SER A 223 7.69 -8.10 -13.28
CA SER A 223 6.96 -9.03 -12.42
C SER A 223 5.49 -8.67 -12.23
N VAL A 224 5.04 -7.53 -12.78
CA VAL A 224 3.68 -7.00 -12.66
C VAL A 224 3.06 -6.83 -14.05
N ASP A 225 1.93 -7.48 -14.29
CA ASP A 225 1.07 -7.20 -15.44
C ASP A 225 0.05 -6.13 -15.06
N LEU A 226 0.46 -4.86 -15.09
CA LEU A 226 -0.37 -3.74 -14.63
C LEU A 226 -1.62 -3.55 -15.49
N ASP A 227 -1.49 -3.71 -16.81
CA ASP A 227 -2.63 -3.63 -17.75
C ASP A 227 -3.62 -4.76 -17.48
N GLY A 228 -3.14 -6.01 -17.34
CA GLY A 228 -3.99 -7.15 -17.01
C GLY A 228 -4.67 -7.01 -15.64
N LEU A 229 -3.97 -6.45 -14.65
CA LEU A 229 -4.52 -6.15 -13.34
C LEU A 229 -5.60 -5.06 -13.42
N ALA A 230 -5.37 -4.02 -14.22
CA ALA A 230 -6.32 -2.94 -14.41
C ALA A 230 -7.62 -3.43 -15.08
N ASP A 231 -7.50 -4.25 -16.12
CA ASP A 231 -8.63 -4.86 -16.80
C ASP A 231 -9.41 -5.81 -15.88
N ALA A 232 -8.71 -6.65 -15.11
CA ALA A 232 -9.35 -7.62 -14.22
C ALA A 232 -10.13 -6.95 -13.06
N LEU A 233 -9.59 -5.84 -12.54
CA LEU A 233 -10.14 -5.16 -11.37
C LEU A 233 -10.96 -3.91 -11.71
N ASP A 234 -11.19 -3.62 -13.00
CA ASP A 234 -11.89 -2.42 -13.48
C ASP A 234 -11.27 -1.14 -12.90
N LEU A 235 -9.97 -0.97 -13.14
CA LEU A 235 -9.20 0.19 -12.68
C LEU A 235 -9.00 1.22 -13.80
N SER A 236 -9.09 2.49 -13.43
CA SER A 236 -8.63 3.62 -14.22
C SER A 236 -7.24 4.01 -13.73
N VAL A 237 -6.19 3.62 -14.47
CA VAL A 237 -4.80 3.76 -14.02
C VAL A 237 -4.15 5.03 -14.55
N THR A 238 -3.59 5.82 -13.64
CA THR A 238 -2.70 6.95 -13.94
C THR A 238 -1.28 6.59 -13.54
N VAL A 239 -0.38 6.51 -14.53
CA VAL A 239 1.05 6.29 -14.33
C VAL A 239 1.77 7.63 -14.49
N THR A 240 2.58 8.01 -13.50
CA THR A 240 3.41 9.22 -13.59
C THR A 240 4.88 8.88 -13.46
N ASP A 241 5.69 9.36 -14.41
CA ASP A 241 7.14 9.24 -14.38
C ASP A 241 7.78 10.48 -13.75
N PRO A 242 8.47 10.36 -12.61
CA PRO A 242 9.20 11.48 -12.03
C PRO A 242 10.56 11.76 -12.73
N GLU A 243 10.94 10.93 -13.71
CA GLU A 243 12.20 10.96 -14.46
C GLU A 243 13.42 10.84 -13.52
N PHE A 244 13.39 9.89 -12.60
CA PHE A 244 14.54 9.56 -11.74
C PHE A 244 15.50 8.66 -12.50
N GLU A 245 16.48 9.26 -13.15
CA GLU A 245 17.46 8.57 -13.99
C GLU A 245 18.68 8.08 -13.19
N ALA A 246 19.21 6.92 -13.58
CA ALA A 246 20.41 6.36 -12.96
C ALA A 246 21.64 7.25 -13.22
N GLY A 247 22.40 7.55 -12.17
CA GLY A 247 23.64 8.34 -12.23
C GLY A 247 23.43 9.84 -12.14
N ASP A 248 22.19 10.33 -12.07
CA ASP A 248 21.88 11.76 -11.87
C ASP A 248 22.14 12.17 -10.41
N HIS A 249 21.69 11.37 -9.44
CA HIS A 249 21.91 11.62 -8.01
C HIS A 249 21.64 10.37 -7.16
N PRO A 250 22.36 10.17 -6.03
CA PRO A 250 22.11 9.06 -5.09
C PRO A 250 20.68 8.99 -4.51
N ALA A 251 19.89 10.05 -4.65
CA ALA A 251 18.49 10.08 -4.21
C ALA A 251 17.56 9.33 -5.18
N PHE A 252 18.03 9.11 -6.41
CA PHE A 252 17.27 8.57 -7.54
C PHE A 252 17.77 7.17 -7.94
N ASP A 253 19.06 6.89 -7.71
CA ASP A 253 19.72 5.66 -8.15
C ASP A 253 19.01 4.39 -7.66
N GLY A 254 18.48 4.38 -6.44
CA GLY A 254 17.71 3.23 -5.92
C GLY A 254 16.46 2.96 -6.76
N TYR A 255 15.67 4.00 -7.06
CA TYR A 255 14.47 3.87 -7.91
C TYR A 255 14.83 3.37 -9.30
N ALA A 256 15.87 3.93 -9.92
CA ALA A 256 16.34 3.53 -11.23
C ALA A 256 16.89 2.08 -11.25
N ALA A 257 17.36 1.58 -10.11
CA ALA A 257 17.76 0.18 -9.92
C ALA A 257 16.58 -0.76 -9.58
N GLY A 258 15.35 -0.26 -9.52
CA GLY A 258 14.16 -1.02 -9.17
C GLY A 258 13.94 -1.19 -7.67
N GLU A 259 14.58 -0.41 -6.81
CA GLU A 259 14.31 -0.37 -5.37
C GLU A 259 13.16 0.58 -5.07
N ALA A 260 12.43 0.30 -3.97
CA ALA A 260 11.24 1.02 -3.51
C ALA A 260 10.07 1.02 -4.52
N LYS A 261 10.26 1.62 -5.70
CA LYS A 261 9.33 1.83 -6.81
C LYS A 261 8.12 2.70 -6.46
N GLU A 262 7.52 2.49 -5.30
CA GLU A 262 6.30 3.13 -4.82
C GLU A 262 6.25 3.05 -3.28
N GLY A 263 5.33 3.79 -2.67
CA GLY A 263 5.08 3.79 -1.24
C GLY A 263 4.67 5.17 -0.76
N VAL A 264 3.99 5.24 0.39
CA VAL A 264 3.60 6.51 1.05
C VAL A 264 2.76 7.42 0.13
N GLY A 265 2.12 6.85 -0.89
CA GLY A 265 1.29 7.58 -1.86
C GLY A 265 2.08 8.37 -2.92
N MET A 266 3.32 7.98 -3.21
CA MET A 266 4.16 8.65 -4.22
C MET A 266 3.45 8.77 -5.57
N GLY A 267 2.85 7.70 -6.10
CA GLY A 267 2.11 7.73 -7.35
C GLY A 267 0.96 8.75 -7.36
N GLY A 268 0.19 8.82 -6.28
CA GLY A 268 -0.87 9.83 -6.12
C GLY A 268 -0.32 11.25 -6.03
N ALA A 269 0.76 11.46 -5.27
CA ALA A 269 1.41 12.77 -5.16
C ALA A 269 1.94 13.27 -6.51
N LEU A 270 2.52 12.37 -7.31
CA LEU A 270 2.99 12.65 -8.66
C LEU A 270 1.84 12.98 -9.61
N ALA A 271 0.76 12.19 -9.58
CA ALA A 271 -0.43 12.45 -10.40
C ALA A 271 -1.08 13.81 -10.08
N MET A 272 -1.14 14.19 -8.80
CA MET A 272 -1.60 15.51 -8.37
C MET A 272 -0.69 16.63 -8.90
N ALA A 273 0.63 16.46 -8.79
CA ALA A 273 1.60 17.44 -9.30
C ALA A 273 1.49 17.62 -10.83
N ALA A 274 1.38 16.51 -11.57
CA ALA A 274 1.21 16.51 -13.02
C ALA A 274 -0.10 17.21 -13.43
N THR A 275 -1.21 16.92 -12.73
CA THR A 275 -2.52 17.56 -12.96
C THR A 275 -2.47 19.07 -12.68
N ALA A 276 -1.71 19.48 -11.67
CA ALA A 276 -1.46 20.89 -11.35
C ALA A 276 -0.49 21.59 -12.33
N GLY A 277 0.09 20.86 -13.29
CA GLY A 277 1.04 21.39 -14.26
C GLY A 277 2.42 21.68 -13.68
N VAL A 278 2.79 21.03 -12.57
CA VAL A 278 4.13 21.14 -11.99
C VAL A 278 5.13 20.37 -12.86
N PRO A 279 6.19 21.01 -13.38
CA PRO A 279 7.23 20.31 -14.12
C PRO A 279 7.95 19.27 -13.26
N MET A 280 8.21 18.07 -13.79
CA MET A 280 8.94 17.03 -13.04
C MET A 280 10.36 17.46 -12.67
N ALA A 281 10.98 18.36 -13.44
CA ALA A 281 12.25 18.97 -13.09
C ALA A 281 12.19 19.75 -11.76
N ASP A 282 11.13 20.51 -11.52
CA ASP A 282 10.93 21.27 -10.27
C ASP A 282 10.69 20.30 -9.10
N LEU A 283 9.97 19.21 -9.35
CA LEU A 283 9.78 18.14 -8.37
C LEU A 283 11.12 17.49 -7.98
N ARG A 284 11.94 17.11 -8.97
CA ARG A 284 13.28 16.56 -8.73
C ARG A 284 14.15 17.52 -7.95
N GLU A 285 14.16 18.81 -8.30
CA GLU A 285 14.91 19.83 -7.55
C GLU A 285 14.45 19.87 -6.09
N ARG A 286 13.14 19.82 -5.83
CA ARG A 286 12.58 19.80 -4.47
C ARG A 286 12.97 18.54 -3.69
N VAL A 287 13.00 17.38 -4.34
CA VAL A 287 13.51 16.13 -3.73
C VAL A 287 14.97 16.31 -3.32
N LEU A 288 15.81 16.87 -4.20
CA LEU A 288 17.23 17.12 -3.90
C LEU A 288 17.41 18.14 -2.76
N GLU A 289 16.59 19.19 -2.70
CA GLU A 289 16.59 20.14 -1.58
C GLU A 289 16.28 19.45 -0.25
N ARG A 290 15.30 18.55 -0.22
CA ARG A 290 14.96 17.77 0.97
C ARG A 290 16.05 16.77 1.32
N TYR A 291 16.61 16.08 0.33
CA TYR A 291 17.70 15.14 0.52
C TYR A 291 18.92 15.80 1.19
N ARG A 292 19.28 17.04 0.79
CA ARG A 292 20.37 17.81 1.41
C ARG A 292 20.10 18.23 2.87
N GLN A 293 18.85 18.21 3.32
CA GLN A 293 18.47 18.51 4.70
C GLN A 293 18.53 17.27 5.61
N LEU A 294 18.66 16.07 5.03
CA LEU A 294 18.77 14.84 5.80
C LEU A 294 20.13 14.82 6.51
N PRO A 295 20.17 14.40 7.79
CA PRO A 295 21.38 14.44 8.61
C PRO A 295 22.31 13.25 8.29
N PHE A 296 22.74 13.13 7.03
CA PHE A 296 23.77 12.18 6.65
C PHE A 296 25.16 12.83 6.79
N ASP A 297 26.10 12.13 7.42
CA ASP A 297 27.51 12.47 7.32
C ASP A 297 27.96 12.25 5.86
N ALA A 298 28.46 13.30 5.21
CA ALA A 298 29.01 13.26 3.85
C ALA A 298 30.34 12.50 3.77
#